data_AF-A0A0R3SY33-F1
#
_entry.id   AF-A0A0R3SY33-F1
#
_cell.length_a   1.000
_cell.length_b   1.000
_cell.length_c   1.000
_cell.angle_alpha   90.00
_cell.angle_beta   90.00
_cell.angle_gamma   90.00
#
_symmetry.space_group_name_H-M   'P 1'
#
loop_
_entity.id
_entity.type
_entity.pdbx_description
1 polymer ?
#
loop_
_entity_poly.entity_id
_entity_poly.type
_entity_poly.pdbx_seq_one_letter_code
_entity_poly.pdbx_strand_id
1 'polypeptide(L)' 'MGVLPEISKAVQEMDWILPTDIQGEAVPLILGGGDVIMAAETGSGKTGAFCLPVIQIVYETLKELENSSNSKTKNKVH' A
#
# COMPACT_ATOMS: atom_id res chain seq x y z
N MET A 1 11.14 1.92 1.94
CA MET A 1 9.78 1.98 1.36
C MET A 1 8.87 2.58 2.40
N GLY A 2 8.15 3.67 2.11
CA GLY A 2 7.22 4.32 3.05
C GLY A 2 5.95 3.50 3.29
N VAL A 3 6.12 2.20 3.56
CA VAL A 3 5.05 1.22 3.70
C VAL A 3 4.90 0.74 5.14
N LEU A 4 3.75 0.16 5.44
CA LEU A 4 3.47 -0.41 6.76
C LEU A 4 4.50 -1.49 7.16
N PRO A 5 4.86 -1.60 8.45
CA PRO A 5 5.83 -2.59 8.93
C PRO A 5 5.45 -4.04 8.59
N GLU A 6 4.17 -4.38 8.64
CA GLU A 6 3.64 -5.71 8.31
C GLU A 6 3.84 -6.04 6.84
N ILE A 7 3.60 -5.07 5.97
CA ILE A 7 3.86 -5.19 4.53
C ILE A 7 5.35 -5.37 4.30
N SER A 8 6.19 -4.56 4.96
CA SER A 8 7.65 -4.66 4.87
C SER A 8 8.19 -6.02 5.35
N LYS A 9 7.60 -6.61 6.39
CA LYS A 9 7.95 -7.96 6.86
C LYS A 9 7.53 -9.02 5.85
N ALA A 10 6.32 -8.92 5.30
CA ALA A 10 5.81 -9.87 4.32
C ALA A 10 6.67 -9.89 3.04
N VAL A 11 7.08 -8.73 2.52
CA VAL A 11 7.96 -8.70 1.33
C VAL A 11 9.35 -9.26 1.63
N GLN A 12 9.88 -9.06 2.84
CA GLN A 12 11.15 -9.68 3.25
C GLN A 12 11.03 -11.21 3.33
N GLU A 13 9.94 -11.73 3.89
CA GLU A 13 9.68 -13.18 3.98
C GLU A 13 9.46 -13.83 2.60
N MET A 14 9.02 -13.06 1.61
CA MET A 14 8.88 -13.49 0.22
C MET A 14 10.19 -13.37 -0.59
N ASP A 15 11.33 -13.12 0.07
CA ASP A 15 12.63 -12.84 -0.57
C ASP A 15 12.59 -11.67 -1.57
N TRP A 16 11.62 -10.78 -1.42
CA TRP A 16 11.44 -9.59 -2.25
C TRP A 16 12.21 -8.41 -1.65
N ILE A 17 13.53 -8.60 -1.59
CA ILE A 17 14.46 -7.75 -0.84
C ILE A 17 14.77 -6.45 -1.62
N LEU A 18 14.86 -6.54 -2.94
CA LEU A 18 15.14 -5.42 -3.84
C LEU A 18 13.95 -5.22 -4.79
N PRO A 19 13.34 -4.03 -4.80
CA PRO A 19 12.32 -3.69 -5.79
C PRO A 19 12.95 -3.68 -7.19
N THR A 20 12.18 -4.07 -8.20
CA THR A 20 12.57 -3.80 -9.60
C THR A 20 12.48 -2.29 -9.88
N ASP A 21 13.15 -1.81 -10.94
CA ASP A 21 13.16 -0.37 -11.27
C ASP A 21 11.75 0.22 -11.36
N ILE A 22 10.83 -0.47 -12.05
CA ILE A 22 9.43 -0.03 -12.15
C ILE A 22 8.70 -0.01 -10.81
N GLN A 23 9.05 -0.90 -9.87
CA GLN A 23 8.47 -0.90 -8.53
C GLN A 23 9.03 0.24 -7.69
N GLY A 24 10.35 0.49 -7.78
CA GLY A 24 11.02 1.59 -7.08
C GLY A 24 10.46 2.97 -7.46
N GLU A 25 10.07 3.14 -8.73
CA GLU A 25 9.46 4.37 -9.23
C GLU A 25 7.96 4.45 -8.95
N ALA A 26 7.20 3.40 -9.25
CA ALA A 26 5.74 3.46 -9.21
C ALA A 26 5.17 3.45 -7.78
N VAL A 27 5.74 2.66 -6.86
CA VAL A 27 5.23 2.53 -5.48
C VAL A 27 5.13 3.89 -4.77
N PRO A 28 6.19 4.72 -4.72
CA PRO A 28 6.09 6.04 -4.07
C PRO A 28 5.13 7.00 -4.80
N LEU A 29 5.04 6.94 -6.14
CA LEU A 29 4.12 7.78 -6.90
C LEU A 29 2.65 7.46 -6.61
N ILE A 30 2.30 6.16 -6.54
CA ILE A 30 0.95 5.70 -6.22
C ILE A 30 0.58 6.07 -4.78
N LEU A 31 1.49 5.83 -3.81
CA LEU A 31 1.26 6.22 -2.41
C LEU A 31 1.15 7.74 -2.23
N GLY A 32 1.76 8.52 -3.13
CA GLY A 32 1.61 9.97 -3.18
C GLY A 32 0.23 10.46 -3.64
N GLY A 33 -0.68 9.55 -4.00
CA GLY A 33 -2.04 9.88 -4.45
C GLY A 33 -2.11 10.40 -5.89
N GLY A 34 -1.04 10.25 -6.67
CA GLY A 34 -1.01 10.61 -8.08
C GLY A 34 -1.56 9.51 -8.99
N ASP A 35 -2.08 9.91 -10.14
CA ASP A 35 -2.40 8.97 -11.22
C ASP A 35 -1.12 8.52 -11.91
N VAL A 36 -0.89 7.21 -11.99
CA VAL A 36 0.34 6.61 -12.53
C VAL A 36 0.02 5.70 -13.71
N ILE A 37 0.68 5.95 -14.84
CA ILE A 37 0.69 5.05 -16.00
C ILE A 37 2.02 4.29 -16.00
N MET A 38 1.95 2.96 -15.87
CA MET A 38 3.13 2.09 -15.91
C MET A 38 3.26 1.42 -17.28
N ALA A 39 4.38 1.67 -17.97
CA ALA A 39 4.74 1.02 -19.22
C ALA A 39 6.08 0.29 -19.07
N ALA A 40 6.04 -1.04 -19.11
CA ALA A 40 7.24 -1.89 -19.04
C ALA A 40 6.92 -3.28 -19.63
N GLU A 41 7.95 -4.07 -19.94
CA GLU A 41 7.79 -5.42 -20.52
C GLU A 41 7.15 -6.42 -19.54
N THR A 42 6.57 -7.51 -20.04
CA THR A 42 6.07 -8.60 -19.19
C THR A 42 7.21 -9.20 -18.38
N GLY A 43 6.98 -9.48 -17.09
CA GLY A 43 8.02 -9.95 -16.17
C GLY A 43 8.79 -8.84 -15.45
N SER A 44 8.58 -7.56 -15.78
CA SER A 44 9.25 -6.43 -15.11
C SER A 44 8.79 -6.14 -13.67
N GLY A 45 7.75 -6.84 -13.19
CA GLY A 45 7.23 -6.66 -11.83
C GLY A 45 6.13 -5.61 -11.67
N LYS A 46 5.49 -5.14 -12.76
CA LYS A 46 4.34 -4.20 -12.73
C LYS A 46 3.20 -4.62 -11.79
N THR A 47 2.89 -5.91 -11.72
CA THR A 47 1.86 -6.43 -10.80
C THR A 47 2.19 -6.09 -9.36
N GLY A 48 3.43 -6.35 -8.94
CA GLY A 48 3.90 -6.00 -7.61
C GLY A 48 3.94 -4.49 -7.36
N ALA A 49 4.34 -3.73 -8.38
CA ALA A 49 4.39 -2.27 -8.35
C ALA A 49 3.01 -1.64 -8.08
N PHE A 50 1.94 -2.26 -8.60
CA PHE A 50 0.56 -1.84 -8.36
C PHE A 50 -0.03 -2.40 -7.05
N CYS A 51 0.12 -3.71 -6.81
CA CYS A 51 -0.53 -4.38 -5.68
C CYS A 51 -0.03 -3.90 -4.32
N LEU A 52 1.28 -3.69 -4.18
CA LEU A 52 1.89 -3.29 -2.91
C LEU A 52 1.29 -1.99 -2.34
N PRO A 53 1.26 -0.86 -3.10
CA PRO A 53 0.67 0.37 -2.59
C PRO A 53 -0.86 0.29 -2.45
N VAL A 54 -1.56 -0.48 -3.30
CA VAL A 54 -3.01 -0.68 -3.19
C VAL A 54 -3.39 -1.37 -1.88
N ILE A 55 -2.67 -2.43 -1.50
CA ILE A 55 -2.92 -3.14 -0.22
C ILE A 55 -2.78 -2.17 0.95
N GLN A 56 -1.78 -1.30 0.93
CA GLN A 56 -1.60 -0.29 1.97
C GLN A 56 -2.75 0.71 2.02
N ILE A 57 -3.12 1.30 0.87
CA ILE A 57 -4.21 2.28 0.79
C ILE A 57 -5.53 1.66 1.30
N VAL A 58 -5.83 0.43 0.89
CA VAL A 58 -7.04 -0.28 1.34
C VAL A 58 -6.99 -0.52 2.85
N TYR A 59 -5.85 -0.96 3.39
CA TYR A 59 -5.71 -1.19 4.83
C TYR A 59 -5.90 0.10 5.63
N GLU A 60 -5.24 1.20 5.23
CA GLU A 60 -5.38 2.50 5.89
C GLU A 60 -6.83 3.00 5.83
N THR A 61 -7.47 2.89 4.66
CA THR A 61 -8.89 3.24 4.47
C THR A 61 -9.80 2.45 5.41
N LEU A 62 -9.61 1.14 5.53
CA LEU A 62 -10.40 0.28 6.42
C LEU A 62 -10.21 0.66 7.89
N LYS A 63 -8.96 0.96 8.30
CA LYS A 63 -8.63 1.38 9.66
C LYS A 63 -9.25 2.73 10.02
N GLU A 64 -9.29 3.67 9.09
CA GLU A 64 -9.98 4.96 9.27
C GLU A 64 -11.49 4.81 9.46
N LEU A 65 -12.12 3.91 8.69
CA LEU A 65 -13.55 3.60 8.82
C LEU A 65 -13.88 2.95 10.17
N GLU A 66 -13.03 2.05 10.66
CA GLU A 66 -13.17 1.42 11.98
C GLU A 66 -13.05 2.46 13.11
N ASN A 67 -12.02 3.31 13.06
CA ASN A 67 -11.81 4.38 14.05
C ASN A 67 -12.97 5.37 14.09
N SER A 68 -13.54 5.72 12.93
CA SER A 68 -14.70 6.59 12.82
C SER A 68 -15.97 5.98 13.41
N SER A 69 -16.12 4.65 13.32
CA SER A 69 -17.24 3.91 13.89
C SER A 69 -17.14 3.80 15.41
N ASN A 70 -15.95 3.56 15.95
CA ASN A 70 -15.71 3.51 17.39
C ASN A 70 -15.88 4.88 18.10
N SER A 71 -15.55 5.98 17.42
CA SER A 71 -15.77 7.35 17.90
C SER A 71 -17.27 7.68 18.08
N LYS A 72 -18.11 7.31 17.11
CA LYS A 72 -19.57 7.54 17.17
C LYS A 72 -20.25 6.75 18.29
N THR A 73 -19.77 5.54 18.58
CA THR A 73 -20.32 4.71 19.66
C THR A 73 -19.97 5.26 21.04
N LYS A 74 -18.78 5.84 21.23
CA LYS A 74 -18.39 6.47 22.51
C LYS A 74 -19.19 7.73 22.84
N ASN A 75 -19.56 8.53 21.85
CA ASN A 75 -20.32 9.77 22.07
C ASN A 75 -21.84 9.58 22.30
N LYS A 76 -22.37 8.36 22.16
CA LYS A 76 -23.81 8.07 22.33
C LYS A 76 -24.18 7.54 23.72
N VAL A 77 -23.20 7.37 24.62
CA VAL A 77 -23.38 6.79 25.97
C VAL A 77 -23.35 7.86 27.07
N HIS A 78 -23.51 9.15 26.73
CA HIS A 78 -23.68 10.24 27.69
C HIS A 78 -24.99 10.97 27.42
#